data_AF-A0A7W7B211-F1
#
_entry.id   AF-A0A7W7B211-F1
#
_cell.length_a   1.000
_cell.length_b   1.000
_cell.length_c   1.000
_cell.angle_alpha   90.00
_cell.angle_beta   90.00
_cell.angle_gamma   90.00
#
_symmetry.space_group_name_H-M   'P 1'
#
loop_
_entity.id
_entity.type
_entity.pdbx_description
1 polymer ?
#
loop_
_entity_poly.entity_id
_entity_poly.type
_entity_poly.pdbx_seq_one_letter_code
_entity_poly.pdbx_strand_id
1 'polypeptide(L)'
;MGSRIGIVKRIVWPARASLFALIGGAVGLFGDLVNFFSEFLSADMLVLIFAVITGVAGLLCFQRAFMVNAADDKAVDDVVQCTQCDAFRFGLFATAAFILLMLVGQGQSATEAVGRQLGLIKEDTAVIRDQVGDLHAMSQPQMIIDRPKSAADHFNNAWIYQMMQRNPAKAFAEMQALYGEYAPRKLDAAQLYFDAGNAVTGRTKLVEDMQALARKTGDATLLVIAARAAPSGEAGDAMAAEAQALDPELPFAWWDIMRPKPMRVPDMNQRGAAAQRDRFIAERALIEKFRALYGAHPAQHWYFLPQYAGDMESIARQQSESMANNIASYDDIASGRLAQRVREEYQQKNR
;
A
#
# COMPACT_ATOMS: atom_id res chain seq x y z
N MET A 1 0.29 -46.72 -0.16
CA MET A 1 -0.08 -45.82 0.95
C MET A 1 0.33 -44.35 0.75
N GLY A 2 0.90 -43.95 -0.40
CA GLY A 2 1.43 -42.59 -0.63
C GLY A 2 0.59 -41.61 -1.46
N SER A 3 -0.57 -41.99 -2.01
CA SER A 3 -1.28 -41.12 -2.97
C SER A 3 -2.27 -40.13 -2.34
N ARG A 4 -2.94 -40.51 -1.25
CA ARG A 4 -3.98 -39.67 -0.60
C ARG A 4 -3.41 -38.56 0.29
N ILE A 5 -2.27 -38.79 0.93
CA ILE A 5 -1.56 -37.77 1.74
C ILE A 5 -1.04 -36.64 0.83
N GLY A 6 -0.61 -36.97 -0.38
CA GLY A 6 -0.18 -35.98 -1.39
C GLY A 6 -1.31 -35.03 -1.80
N ILE A 7 -2.53 -35.57 -2.01
CA ILE A 7 -3.72 -34.76 -2.32
C ILE A 7 -4.07 -33.81 -1.17
N VAL A 8 -4.10 -34.31 0.08
CA VAL A 8 -4.38 -33.48 1.27
C VAL A 8 -3.36 -32.34 1.39
N LYS A 9 -2.07 -32.63 1.16
CA LYS A 9 -1.01 -31.61 1.20
C LYS A 9 -1.20 -30.53 0.12
N ARG A 10 -1.63 -30.89 -1.10
CA ARG A 10 -1.92 -29.91 -2.17
C ARG A 10 -3.20 -29.12 -1.91
N ILE A 11 -4.19 -29.71 -1.22
CA ILE A 11 -5.39 -28.99 -0.75
C ILE A 11 -5.00 -27.96 0.29
N VAL A 12 -4.17 -28.29 1.28
CA VAL A 12 -3.78 -27.31 2.31
C VAL A 12 -2.75 -26.31 1.77
N TRP A 13 -1.89 -26.73 0.84
CA TRP A 13 -0.72 -25.98 0.39
C TRP A 13 -0.55 -26.03 -1.14
N PRO A 14 -1.25 -25.16 -1.90
CA PRO A 14 -1.14 -25.13 -3.35
C PRO A 14 0.21 -24.54 -3.80
N ALA A 15 0.86 -25.16 -4.79
CA ALA A 15 2.21 -24.79 -5.25
C ALA A 15 2.31 -23.41 -5.93
N ARG A 16 1.17 -22.76 -6.25
CA ARG A 16 1.11 -21.49 -7.01
C ARG A 16 0.55 -20.29 -6.25
N ALA A 17 0.09 -20.45 -5.01
CA ALA A 17 -0.44 -19.32 -4.24
C ALA A 17 0.60 -18.81 -3.24
N SER A 18 0.88 -17.50 -3.24
CA SER A 18 1.70 -16.91 -2.19
C SER A 18 0.93 -16.93 -0.87
N LEU A 19 1.49 -17.57 0.15
CA LEU A 19 0.89 -17.63 1.48
C LEU A 19 0.62 -16.27 2.10
N PHE A 20 1.46 -15.29 1.77
CA PHE A 20 1.30 -13.92 2.22
C PHE A 20 0.07 -13.24 1.60
N ALA A 21 -0.28 -13.51 0.34
CA ALA A 21 -1.50 -12.98 -0.26
C ALA A 21 -2.75 -13.68 0.28
N LEU A 22 -2.67 -14.97 0.60
CA LEU A 22 -3.81 -15.76 1.10
C LEU A 22 -4.09 -15.44 2.58
N ILE A 23 -3.04 -15.31 3.40
CA ILE A 23 -3.14 -14.88 4.80
C ILE A 23 -3.45 -13.38 4.89
N GLY A 24 -2.84 -12.54 4.04
CA GLY A 24 -3.10 -11.10 4.01
C GLY A 24 -4.50 -10.75 3.50
N GLY A 25 -4.98 -11.44 2.46
CA GLY A 25 -6.34 -11.29 1.94
C GLY A 25 -7.39 -11.83 2.92
N ALA A 26 -7.07 -12.91 3.63
CA ALA A 26 -7.82 -13.34 4.81
C ALA A 26 -7.91 -12.22 5.84
N VAL A 27 -6.78 -11.78 6.41
CA VAL A 27 -6.75 -10.79 7.50
C VAL A 27 -7.44 -9.48 7.10
N GLY A 28 -7.31 -9.03 5.85
CA GLY A 28 -8.00 -7.84 5.33
C GLY A 28 -9.52 -7.99 5.26
N LEU A 29 -10.01 -9.08 4.65
CA LEU A 29 -11.44 -9.37 4.58
C LEU A 29 -12.03 -9.68 5.98
N PHE A 30 -11.20 -10.18 6.90
CA PHE A 30 -11.54 -10.42 8.30
C PHE A 30 -11.63 -9.15 9.13
N GLY A 31 -10.79 -8.14 8.87
CA GLY A 31 -10.95 -6.82 9.48
C GLY A 31 -12.33 -6.22 9.18
N ASP A 32 -12.79 -6.39 7.94
CA ASP A 32 -14.09 -5.92 7.48
C ASP A 32 -15.26 -6.74 8.08
N LEU A 33 -15.14 -8.07 8.13
CA LEU A 33 -16.17 -8.95 8.71
C LEU A 33 -16.28 -8.85 10.23
N VAL A 34 -15.15 -8.76 10.96
CA VAL A 34 -15.15 -8.63 12.42
C VAL A 34 -15.72 -7.27 12.83
N ASN A 35 -15.38 -6.19 12.12
CA ASN A 35 -16.01 -4.89 12.35
C ASN A 35 -17.53 -4.94 12.09
N PHE A 36 -17.97 -5.63 11.03
CA PHE A 36 -19.40 -5.74 10.70
C PHE A 36 -20.22 -6.57 11.71
N PHE A 37 -19.66 -7.66 12.24
CA PHE A 37 -20.39 -8.58 13.13
C PHE A 37 -20.13 -8.36 14.63
N SER A 38 -19.15 -7.55 15.02
CA SER A 38 -18.85 -7.23 16.43
C SER A 38 -20.00 -6.54 17.17
N GLU A 39 -20.91 -5.88 16.45
CA GLU A 39 -22.13 -5.29 17.03
C GLU A 39 -23.25 -6.32 17.30
N PHE A 40 -23.19 -7.52 16.70
CA PHE A 40 -24.29 -8.49 16.72
C PHE A 40 -23.93 -9.87 17.32
N LEU A 41 -22.64 -10.25 17.36
CA LEU A 41 -22.21 -11.59 17.76
C LEU A 41 -20.99 -11.53 18.68
N SER A 42 -20.98 -12.36 19.74
CA SER A 42 -19.79 -12.53 20.59
C SER A 42 -18.66 -13.23 19.83
N ALA A 43 -17.41 -12.98 20.24
CA ALA A 43 -16.21 -13.58 19.64
C ALA A 43 -16.29 -15.11 19.57
N ASP A 44 -16.86 -15.76 20.58
CA ASP A 44 -17.03 -17.22 20.63
C ASP A 44 -18.04 -17.73 19.58
N MET A 45 -19.11 -16.98 19.31
CA MET A 45 -20.09 -17.30 18.26
C MET A 45 -19.49 -17.13 16.86
N LEU A 46 -18.64 -16.12 16.66
CA LEU A 46 -17.93 -15.93 15.40
C LEU A 46 -16.97 -17.09 15.11
N VAL A 47 -16.17 -17.51 16.09
CA VAL A 47 -15.29 -18.67 15.95
C VAL A 47 -16.08 -19.94 15.62
N LEU A 48 -17.24 -20.13 16.26
CA LEU A 48 -18.10 -21.29 15.98
C LEU A 48 -18.69 -21.25 14.56
N ILE A 49 -19.15 -20.09 14.08
CA ILE A 49 -19.65 -19.92 12.71
C ILE A 49 -18.53 -20.20 11.69
N PHE A 50 -17.33 -19.67 11.90
CA PHE A 50 -16.20 -19.92 11.02
C PHE A 50 -15.75 -21.39 11.06
N ALA A 51 -15.77 -22.04 12.22
CA ALA A 51 -15.48 -23.46 12.34
C ALA A 51 -16.50 -24.31 11.58
N VAL A 52 -17.80 -23.94 11.63
CA VAL A 52 -18.87 -24.62 10.87
C VAL A 52 -18.69 -24.42 9.37
N ILE A 53 -18.45 -23.19 8.90
CA ILE A 53 -18.22 -22.88 7.48
C ILE A 53 -16.99 -23.64 6.96
N THR A 54 -15.90 -23.64 7.75
CA THR A 54 -14.67 -24.39 7.44
C THR A 54 -14.94 -25.89 7.36
N GLY A 55 -15.69 -26.44 8.31
CA GLY A 55 -16.06 -27.85 8.33
C GLY A 55 -16.88 -28.27 7.11
N VAL A 56 -17.90 -27.47 6.74
CA VAL A 56 -18.75 -27.73 5.57
C VAL A 56 -17.96 -27.60 4.27
N ALA A 57 -17.17 -26.53 4.11
CA ALA A 57 -16.33 -26.33 2.94
C ALA A 57 -15.26 -27.44 2.80
N GLY A 58 -14.68 -27.87 3.93
CA GLY A 58 -13.75 -28.98 3.99
C GLY A 58 -14.39 -30.29 3.55
N LEU A 59 -15.57 -30.62 4.07
CA LEU A 59 -16.30 -31.82 3.69
C LEU A 59 -16.54 -31.88 2.17
N LEU A 60 -17.02 -30.78 1.58
CA LEU A 60 -17.28 -30.69 0.13
C LEU A 60 -16.01 -30.74 -0.70
N CYS A 61 -14.93 -30.07 -0.26
CA CYS A 61 -13.63 -30.09 -0.93
C CYS A 61 -13.01 -31.51 -0.90
N PHE A 62 -12.98 -32.16 0.27
CA PHE A 62 -12.39 -33.49 0.42
C PHE A 62 -13.20 -34.57 -0.31
N GLN A 63 -14.54 -34.52 -0.30
CA GLN A 63 -15.37 -35.43 -1.10
C GLN A 63 -15.01 -35.34 -2.59
N ARG A 64 -14.90 -34.12 -3.11
CA ARG A 64 -14.59 -33.89 -4.53
C ARG A 64 -13.16 -34.32 -4.88
N ALA A 65 -12.19 -34.03 -4.01
CA ALA A 65 -10.79 -34.36 -4.25
C ALA A 65 -10.47 -35.86 -4.10
N PHE A 66 -11.20 -36.60 -3.25
CA PHE A 66 -11.02 -38.05 -3.10
C PHE A 66 -11.74 -38.89 -4.16
N MET A 67 -12.59 -38.28 -5.00
CA MET A 67 -13.22 -38.92 -6.16
C MET A 67 -12.31 -38.92 -7.41
N VAL A 68 -11.16 -38.25 -7.36
CA VAL A 68 -10.21 -38.14 -8.48
C VAL A 68 -9.12 -39.21 -8.38
N ASN A 69 -8.68 -39.73 -9.53
CA ASN A 69 -7.57 -40.66 -9.57
C ASN A 69 -6.26 -39.95 -9.17
N ALA A 70 -5.71 -40.33 -8.02
CA ALA A 70 -4.52 -39.73 -7.42
C ALA A 70 -3.21 -39.92 -8.22
N ALA A 71 -3.24 -40.66 -9.32
CA ALA A 71 -2.12 -40.85 -10.25
C ALA A 71 -2.09 -39.80 -11.38
N ASP A 72 -3.15 -38.98 -11.54
CA ASP A 72 -3.22 -37.93 -12.55
C ASP A 72 -3.07 -36.55 -11.89
N ASP A 73 -1.85 -36.01 -11.95
CA ASP A 73 -1.49 -34.74 -11.32
C ASP A 73 -2.31 -33.55 -11.85
N LYS A 74 -2.73 -33.57 -13.12
CA LYS A 74 -3.49 -32.48 -13.73
C LYS A 74 -4.94 -32.49 -13.26
N ALA A 75 -5.54 -33.68 -13.19
CA ALA A 75 -6.89 -33.84 -12.66
C ALA A 75 -6.99 -33.47 -11.17
N VAL A 76 -5.92 -33.74 -10.39
CA VAL A 76 -5.84 -33.32 -8.98
C VAL A 76 -5.75 -31.80 -8.86
N ASP A 77 -4.91 -31.13 -9.65
CA ASP A 77 -4.75 -29.68 -9.57
C ASP A 77 -6.04 -28.91 -9.97
N ASP A 78 -6.77 -29.39 -10.98
CA ASP A 78 -8.02 -28.78 -11.44
C ASP A 78 -9.15 -28.87 -10.38
N VAL A 79 -9.20 -29.96 -9.61
CA VAL A 79 -10.21 -30.14 -8.54
C VAL A 79 -9.84 -29.39 -7.26
N VAL A 80 -8.54 -29.23 -7.00
CA VAL A 80 -7.99 -28.59 -5.80
C VAL A 80 -8.01 -27.04 -5.89
N GLN A 81 -8.27 -26.47 -7.06
CA GLN A 81 -8.42 -25.02 -7.30
C GLN A 81 -9.89 -24.57 -7.42
N CYS A 82 -10.84 -25.34 -6.87
CA CYS A 82 -12.24 -24.93 -6.86
C CYS A 82 -12.56 -23.99 -5.68
N THR A 83 -13.62 -23.19 -5.85
CA THR A 83 -14.12 -22.22 -4.85
C THR A 83 -14.37 -22.85 -3.48
N GLN A 84 -14.79 -24.13 -3.43
CA GLN A 84 -15.01 -24.85 -2.18
C GLN A 84 -13.70 -25.14 -1.43
N CYS A 85 -12.63 -25.49 -2.17
CA CYS A 85 -11.31 -25.73 -1.57
C CYS A 85 -10.62 -24.42 -1.16
N ASP A 86 -10.87 -23.33 -1.88
CA ASP A 86 -10.39 -22.00 -1.47
C ASP A 86 -11.12 -21.49 -0.23
N ALA A 87 -12.44 -21.68 -0.14
CA ALA A 87 -13.23 -21.38 1.06
C ALA A 87 -12.78 -22.22 2.28
N PHE A 88 -12.46 -23.50 2.08
CA PHE A 88 -11.90 -24.36 3.11
C PHE A 88 -10.54 -23.86 3.61
N ARG A 89 -9.61 -23.55 2.69
CA ARG A 89 -8.27 -23.00 3.04
C ARG A 89 -8.41 -21.72 3.84
N PHE A 90 -9.22 -20.80 3.33
CA PHE A 90 -9.48 -19.52 3.97
C PHE A 90 -10.01 -19.71 5.39
N GLY A 91 -11.06 -20.52 5.55
CA GLY A 91 -11.64 -20.82 6.87
C GLY A 91 -10.67 -21.53 7.82
N LEU A 92 -9.84 -22.44 7.32
CA LEU A 92 -8.83 -23.15 8.10
C LEU A 92 -7.76 -22.20 8.65
N PHE A 93 -7.20 -21.33 7.81
CA PHE A 93 -6.19 -20.36 8.24
C PHE A 93 -6.79 -19.29 9.15
N ALA A 94 -8.03 -18.89 8.90
CA ALA A 94 -8.76 -17.96 9.77
C ALA A 94 -8.99 -18.53 11.16
N THR A 95 -9.49 -19.77 11.25
CA THR A 95 -9.75 -20.45 12.52
C THR A 95 -8.46 -20.67 13.29
N ALA A 96 -7.37 -21.06 12.60
CA ALA A 96 -6.05 -21.20 13.21
C ALA A 96 -5.52 -19.86 13.73
N ALA A 97 -5.68 -18.77 12.97
CA ALA A 97 -5.33 -17.42 13.42
C ALA A 97 -6.15 -16.98 14.65
N PHE A 98 -7.46 -17.24 14.67
CA PHE A 98 -8.32 -16.96 15.82
C PHE A 98 -7.93 -17.75 17.07
N ILE A 99 -7.63 -19.04 16.93
CA ILE A 99 -7.18 -19.87 18.06
C ILE A 99 -5.81 -19.36 18.55
N LEU A 100 -4.90 -18.98 17.66
CA LEU A 100 -3.63 -18.35 18.03
C LEU A 100 -3.83 -17.02 18.75
N LEU A 101 -4.75 -16.17 18.28
CA LEU A 101 -5.09 -14.90 18.91
C LEU A 101 -5.77 -15.10 20.28
N MET A 102 -6.66 -16.08 20.41
CA MET A 102 -7.30 -16.46 21.68
C MET A 102 -6.30 -17.06 22.68
N LEU A 103 -5.33 -17.86 22.21
CA LEU A 103 -4.25 -18.39 23.04
C LEU A 103 -3.26 -17.31 23.50
N VAL A 104 -3.16 -16.20 22.77
CA VAL A 104 -2.26 -15.07 23.07
C VAL A 104 -2.91 -14.01 23.96
N GLY A 105 -4.23 -14.00 24.17
CA GLY A 105 -4.87 -12.97 24.99
C GLY A 105 -6.28 -13.26 25.48
N GLN A 106 -6.40 -13.81 26.68
CA GLN A 106 -7.45 -13.38 27.60
C GLN A 106 -6.90 -12.24 28.45
N GLY A 107 -7.19 -11.00 28.05
CA GLY A 107 -7.12 -9.83 28.95
C GLY A 107 -6.27 -8.63 28.55
N GLN A 108 -5.55 -8.64 27.42
CA GLN A 108 -4.80 -7.46 26.95
C GLN A 108 -4.89 -7.33 25.42
N SER A 109 -5.13 -6.13 24.92
CA SER A 109 -5.29 -5.87 23.49
C SER A 109 -3.98 -6.16 22.75
N ALA A 110 -4.03 -6.87 21.61
CA ALA A 110 -2.85 -7.32 20.85
C ALA A 110 -1.90 -6.17 20.46
N THR A 111 -2.41 -4.94 20.39
CA THR A 111 -1.64 -3.73 20.10
C THR A 111 -0.71 -3.34 21.25
N GLU A 112 -1.09 -3.56 22.51
CA GLU A 112 -0.27 -3.27 23.71
C GLU A 112 0.93 -4.21 23.83
N ALA A 113 0.74 -5.49 23.53
CA ALA A 113 1.80 -6.49 23.62
C ALA A 113 2.85 -6.29 22.51
N VAL A 114 2.38 -6.01 21.28
CA VAL A 114 3.25 -5.72 20.13
C VAL A 114 3.99 -4.39 20.32
N GLY A 115 3.33 -3.35 20.85
CA GLY A 115 3.96 -2.07 21.16
C GLY A 115 5.03 -2.14 22.26
N ARG A 116 4.84 -3.01 23.27
CA ARG A 116 5.86 -3.27 24.30
C ARG A 116 7.02 -4.12 23.79
N GLN A 117 6.77 -5.16 22.98
CA GLN A 117 7.83 -5.99 22.41
C GLN A 117 8.68 -5.26 21.38
N LEU A 118 8.12 -4.28 20.66
CA LEU A 118 8.85 -3.43 19.72
C LEU A 118 9.58 -2.25 20.40
N GLY A 119 9.51 -2.14 21.74
CA GLY A 119 10.23 -1.11 22.50
C GLY A 119 9.75 0.33 22.29
N LEU A 120 8.58 0.52 21.66
CA LEU A 120 8.02 1.82 21.28
C LEU A 120 7.27 2.52 22.43
N ILE A 121 6.98 1.80 23.53
CA ILE A 121 6.25 2.34 24.68
C ILE A 121 7.11 2.19 25.93
N LYS A 122 7.81 3.27 26.30
CA LYS A 122 8.38 3.47 27.64
C LYS A 122 7.63 4.64 28.29
N GLU A 123 6.73 4.29 29.22
CA GLU A 123 6.09 5.16 30.24
C GLU A 123 5.51 6.51 29.77
N ASP A 124 4.17 6.64 29.68
CA ASP A 124 3.32 7.17 30.77
C ASP A 124 1.84 7.19 30.31
N THR A 125 0.92 6.76 31.18
CA THR A 125 -0.51 6.53 30.88
C THR A 125 -1.36 7.82 30.79
N ALA A 126 -0.74 9.00 30.80
CA ALA A 126 -1.43 10.27 30.61
C ALA A 126 -1.66 10.62 29.11
N VAL A 127 -0.80 10.12 28.20
CA VAL A 127 -0.90 10.41 26.75
C VAL A 127 -2.03 9.61 26.08
N ILE A 128 -2.47 8.51 26.69
CA ILE A 128 -3.50 7.62 26.11
C ILE A 128 -4.91 8.25 26.21
N ARG A 129 -5.15 9.20 27.13
CA ARG A 129 -6.48 9.83 27.23
C ARG A 129 -6.79 10.75 26.05
N ASP A 130 -5.78 11.35 25.44
CA ASP A 130 -5.90 12.08 24.16
C ASP A 130 -5.99 11.10 22.97
N GLN A 131 -5.27 9.98 23.00
CA GLN A 131 -5.28 9.00 21.91
C GLN A 131 -6.53 8.10 21.83
N VAL A 132 -7.30 7.97 22.93
CA VAL A 132 -8.64 7.35 22.87
C VAL A 132 -9.66 8.31 22.25
N GLY A 133 -9.45 9.63 22.36
CA GLY A 133 -10.21 10.62 21.61
C GLY A 133 -10.03 10.46 20.10
N ASP A 134 -8.79 10.17 19.67
CA ASP A 134 -8.46 9.89 18.27
C ASP A 134 -9.08 8.58 17.77
N LEU A 135 -9.07 7.50 18.57
CA LEU A 135 -9.75 6.24 18.22
C LEU A 135 -11.27 6.41 18.11
N HIS A 136 -11.89 7.24 18.94
CA HIS A 136 -13.32 7.56 18.84
C HIS A 136 -13.63 8.42 17.60
N ALA A 137 -12.71 9.31 17.19
CA ALA A 137 -12.81 10.06 15.93
C ALA A 137 -12.59 9.17 14.68
N MET A 138 -11.79 8.11 14.80
CA MET A 138 -11.55 7.12 13.74
C MET A 138 -12.73 6.15 13.51
N SER A 139 -13.64 6.02 14.49
CA SER A 139 -14.76 5.08 14.45
C SER A 139 -16.14 5.73 14.28
N GLN A 140 -16.25 7.06 14.26
CA GLN A 140 -17.55 7.66 13.98
C GLN A 140 -17.92 7.43 12.52
N PRO A 141 -19.18 7.05 12.22
CA PRO A 141 -19.68 7.18 10.86
C PRO A 141 -19.53 8.65 10.49
N GLN A 142 -18.60 8.94 9.57
CA GLN A 142 -18.47 10.26 8.97
C GLN A 142 -19.79 10.54 8.27
N MET A 143 -20.67 11.31 8.93
CA MET A 143 -21.94 11.72 8.37
C MET A 143 -21.69 12.85 7.38
N ILE A 144 -22.54 12.94 6.37
CA ILE A 144 -22.55 14.11 5.50
C ILE A 144 -22.88 15.33 6.36
N ILE A 145 -22.02 16.34 6.29
CA ILE A 145 -22.19 17.62 6.98
C ILE A 145 -23.01 18.51 6.04
N ASP A 146 -24.26 18.82 6.39
CA ASP A 146 -25.17 19.59 5.54
C ASP A 146 -24.67 21.01 5.20
N ARG A 147 -23.82 21.59 6.06
CA ARG A 147 -23.25 22.93 5.90
C ARG A 147 -21.75 22.91 6.23
N PRO A 148 -20.90 22.45 5.31
CA PRO A 148 -19.46 22.45 5.51
C PRO A 148 -18.95 23.89 5.65
N LYS A 149 -18.09 24.12 6.65
CA LYS A 149 -17.51 25.45 6.97
C LYS A 149 -15.99 25.45 7.02
N SER A 150 -15.37 24.31 6.77
CA SER A 150 -13.92 24.13 6.82
C SER A 150 -13.45 23.26 5.67
N ALA A 151 -12.15 23.35 5.35
CA ALA A 151 -11.53 22.45 4.39
C ALA A 151 -11.71 20.97 4.78
N ALA A 152 -11.64 20.67 6.08
CA ALA A 152 -11.84 19.31 6.59
C ALA A 152 -13.29 18.84 6.41
N ASP A 153 -14.28 19.71 6.57
CA ASP A 153 -15.70 19.37 6.39
C ASP A 153 -15.99 19.03 4.92
N HIS A 154 -15.50 19.87 3.99
CA HIS A 154 -15.63 19.61 2.56
C HIS A 154 -14.91 18.32 2.15
N PHE A 155 -13.70 18.10 2.69
CA PHE A 155 -12.95 16.87 2.44
C PHE A 155 -13.69 15.64 2.96
N ASN A 156 -14.24 15.70 4.18
CA ASN A 156 -15.07 14.65 4.77
C ASN A 156 -16.27 14.30 3.86
N ASN A 157 -17.05 15.31 3.45
CA ASN A 157 -18.18 15.10 2.55
C ASN A 157 -17.74 14.47 1.23
N ALA A 158 -16.67 15.00 0.62
CA ALA A 158 -16.12 14.47 -0.62
C ALA A 158 -15.69 13.00 -0.49
N TRP A 159 -15.02 12.66 0.61
CA TRP A 159 -14.55 11.31 0.88
C TRP A 159 -15.72 10.33 1.05
N ILE A 160 -16.76 10.70 1.80
CA ILE A 160 -17.99 9.88 1.94
C ILE A 160 -18.67 9.71 0.58
N TYR A 161 -18.82 10.80 -0.18
CA TYR A 161 -19.46 10.73 -1.50
C TYR A 161 -18.70 9.80 -2.44
N GLN A 162 -17.37 9.85 -2.45
CA GLN A 162 -16.53 9.02 -3.30
C GLN A 162 -16.54 7.56 -2.84
N MET A 163 -16.23 7.30 -1.57
CA MET A 163 -15.93 5.94 -1.07
C MET A 163 -17.19 5.17 -0.66
N MET A 164 -18.13 5.83 0.02
CA MET A 164 -19.32 5.18 0.56
C MET A 164 -20.48 5.20 -0.42
N GLN A 165 -20.73 6.36 -1.05
CA GLN A 165 -21.88 6.54 -1.95
C GLN A 165 -21.55 6.30 -3.42
N ARG A 166 -20.28 6.14 -3.78
CA ARG A 166 -19.80 5.98 -5.17
C ARG A 166 -20.36 7.06 -6.10
N ASN A 167 -20.45 8.29 -5.60
CA ASN A 167 -20.99 9.45 -6.29
C ASN A 167 -19.88 10.47 -6.58
N PRO A 168 -19.10 10.27 -7.65
CA PRO A 168 -17.97 11.15 -7.98
C PRO A 168 -18.40 12.57 -8.32
N ALA A 169 -19.63 12.78 -8.81
CA ALA A 169 -20.12 14.12 -9.13
C ALA A 169 -20.31 14.98 -7.87
N LYS A 170 -20.91 14.42 -6.81
CA LYS A 170 -21.03 15.13 -5.53
C LYS A 170 -19.68 15.28 -4.84
N ALA A 171 -18.83 14.24 -4.89
CA ALA A 171 -17.49 14.33 -4.35
C ALA A 171 -16.68 15.45 -5.03
N PHE A 172 -16.74 15.54 -6.36
CA PHE A 172 -16.04 16.56 -7.11
C PHE A 172 -16.56 17.97 -6.82
N ALA A 173 -17.87 18.15 -6.66
CA ALA A 173 -18.45 19.44 -6.28
C ALA A 173 -17.94 19.92 -4.91
N GLU A 174 -17.85 19.02 -3.92
CA GLU A 174 -17.28 19.33 -2.60
C GLU A 174 -15.78 19.67 -2.69
N MET A 175 -15.03 18.94 -3.52
CA MET A 175 -13.62 19.24 -3.75
C MET A 175 -13.42 20.58 -4.48
N GLN A 176 -14.29 20.94 -5.43
CA GLN A 176 -14.28 22.25 -6.08
C GLN A 176 -14.59 23.37 -5.08
N ALA A 177 -15.54 23.17 -4.18
CA ALA A 177 -15.83 24.11 -3.10
C ALA A 177 -14.63 24.28 -2.16
N LEU A 178 -14.00 23.17 -1.75
CA LEU A 178 -12.80 23.16 -0.93
C LEU A 178 -11.67 24.02 -1.55
N TYR A 179 -11.31 23.73 -2.80
CA TYR A 179 -10.24 24.48 -3.48
C TYR A 179 -10.65 25.89 -3.91
N GLY A 180 -11.95 26.20 -3.93
CA GLY A 180 -12.46 27.54 -4.17
C GLY A 180 -12.12 28.53 -3.05
N GLU A 181 -11.98 28.04 -1.81
CA GLU A 181 -11.84 28.87 -0.62
C GLU A 181 -10.55 28.62 0.18
N TYR A 182 -10.09 27.36 0.30
CA TYR A 182 -9.11 27.00 1.32
C TYR A 182 -7.70 26.66 0.82
N ALA A 183 -7.55 26.09 -0.38
CA ALA A 183 -6.26 25.61 -0.92
C ALA A 183 -5.44 24.80 0.13
N PRO A 184 -5.88 23.57 0.46
CA PRO A 184 -5.54 22.89 1.71
C PRO A 184 -4.08 22.43 1.81
N ARG A 185 -3.35 22.35 0.69
CA ARG A 185 -1.98 21.81 0.60
C ARG A 185 -1.86 20.40 1.19
N LYS A 186 -2.89 19.58 0.96
CA LYS A 186 -2.95 18.18 1.40
C LYS A 186 -2.92 17.24 0.20
N LEU A 187 -2.04 16.24 0.25
CA LEU A 187 -1.81 15.33 -0.87
C LEU A 187 -3.04 14.44 -1.13
N ASP A 188 -3.73 13.99 -0.09
CA ASP A 188 -4.96 13.22 -0.20
C ASP A 188 -6.13 14.05 -0.74
N ALA A 189 -6.20 15.34 -0.41
CA ALA A 189 -7.15 16.26 -1.03
C ALA A 189 -6.91 16.40 -2.54
N ALA A 190 -5.66 16.58 -2.97
CA ALA A 190 -5.33 16.63 -4.40
C ALA A 190 -5.64 15.29 -5.10
N GLN A 191 -5.38 14.16 -4.46
CA GLN A 191 -5.69 12.83 -4.98
C GLN A 191 -7.21 12.64 -5.13
N LEU A 192 -7.99 13.01 -4.11
CA LEU A 192 -9.45 12.92 -4.14
C LEU A 192 -10.07 13.85 -5.19
N TYR A 193 -9.51 15.05 -5.38
CA TYR A 193 -9.90 15.95 -6.47
C TYR A 193 -9.70 15.27 -7.84
N PHE A 194 -8.55 14.61 -8.04
CA PHE A 194 -8.28 13.87 -9.27
C PHE A 194 -9.23 12.68 -9.46
N ASP A 195 -9.39 11.84 -8.44
CA ASP A 195 -10.18 10.61 -8.54
C ASP A 195 -11.66 10.90 -8.80
N ALA A 196 -12.24 11.87 -8.09
CA ALA A 196 -13.62 12.30 -8.29
C ALA A 196 -13.79 13.05 -9.62
N GLY A 197 -12.88 13.97 -9.93
CA GLY A 197 -12.93 14.77 -11.17
C GLY A 197 -12.76 13.93 -12.42
N ASN A 198 -11.91 12.89 -12.39
CA ASN A 198 -11.59 12.09 -13.57
C ASN A 198 -12.82 11.33 -14.07
N ALA A 199 -13.67 10.88 -13.14
CA ALA A 199 -14.93 10.23 -13.45
C ALA A 199 -15.98 11.19 -14.05
N VAL A 200 -15.84 12.51 -13.84
CA VAL A 200 -16.81 13.54 -14.28
C VAL A 200 -16.36 14.23 -15.57
N THR A 201 -15.12 14.70 -15.63
CA THR A 201 -14.60 15.53 -16.72
C THR A 201 -13.67 14.78 -17.67
N GLY A 202 -13.18 13.62 -17.25
CA GLY A 202 -12.13 12.87 -17.94
C GLY A 202 -10.72 13.41 -17.67
N ARG A 203 -9.73 12.50 -17.77
CA ARG A 203 -8.34 12.70 -17.38
C ARG A 203 -7.67 13.92 -18.02
N THR A 204 -7.74 14.04 -19.34
CA THR A 204 -6.99 15.06 -20.08
C THR A 204 -7.36 16.46 -19.63
N LYS A 205 -8.66 16.78 -19.64
CA LYS A 205 -9.17 18.07 -19.19
C LYS A 205 -8.88 18.30 -17.70
N LEU A 206 -9.05 17.28 -16.87
CA LEU A 206 -8.80 17.43 -15.43
C LEU A 206 -7.35 17.76 -15.11
N VAL A 207 -6.38 17.14 -15.80
CA VAL A 207 -4.96 17.42 -15.61
C VAL A 207 -4.63 18.87 -16.00
N GLU A 208 -5.26 19.41 -17.04
CA GLU A 208 -5.14 20.83 -17.41
C GLU A 208 -5.76 21.74 -16.34
N ASP A 209 -6.98 21.41 -15.89
CA ASP A 209 -7.69 22.17 -14.85
C ASP A 209 -6.92 22.16 -13.52
N MET A 210 -6.30 21.04 -13.14
CA MET A 210 -5.48 20.93 -11.93
C MET A 210 -4.21 21.78 -12.01
N GLN A 211 -3.53 21.83 -13.16
CA GLN A 211 -2.38 22.73 -13.33
C GLN A 211 -2.79 24.20 -13.21
N ALA A 212 -3.89 24.58 -13.86
CA ALA A 212 -4.42 25.95 -13.78
C ALA A 212 -4.82 26.30 -12.33
N LEU A 213 -5.47 25.36 -11.64
CA LEU A 213 -5.87 25.53 -10.25
C LEU A 213 -4.65 25.65 -9.33
N ALA A 214 -3.61 24.82 -9.51
CA ALA A 214 -2.36 24.90 -8.75
C ALA A 214 -1.69 26.27 -8.87
N ARG A 215 -1.61 26.81 -10.09
CA ARG A 215 -1.05 28.15 -10.34
C ARG A 215 -1.90 29.25 -9.71
N LYS A 216 -3.23 29.09 -9.72
CA LYS A 216 -4.17 30.04 -9.12
C LYS A 216 -4.09 30.05 -7.59
N THR A 217 -4.01 28.88 -6.95
CA THR A 217 -4.07 28.74 -5.50
C THR A 217 -2.69 28.69 -4.82
N GLY A 218 -1.63 28.44 -5.59
CA GLY A 218 -0.30 28.14 -5.06
C GLY A 218 -0.20 26.77 -4.39
N ASP A 219 -1.15 25.86 -4.62
CA ASP A 219 -1.13 24.51 -4.04
C ASP A 219 -0.39 23.52 -4.95
N ALA A 220 0.89 23.28 -4.64
CA ALA A 220 1.75 22.39 -5.42
C ALA A 220 1.34 20.91 -5.35
N THR A 221 0.51 20.50 -4.39
CA THR A 221 0.06 19.09 -4.30
C THR A 221 -0.78 18.70 -5.52
N LEU A 222 -1.52 19.65 -6.11
CA LEU A 222 -2.25 19.45 -7.36
C LEU A 222 -1.32 19.10 -8.54
N LEU A 223 -0.14 19.72 -8.63
CA LEU A 223 0.85 19.42 -9.66
C LEU A 223 1.48 18.04 -9.45
N VAL A 224 1.74 17.66 -8.20
CA VAL A 224 2.23 16.30 -7.86
C VAL A 224 1.25 15.24 -8.34
N ILE A 225 -0.05 15.40 -8.06
CA ILE A 225 -1.06 14.43 -8.49
C ILE A 225 -1.28 14.46 -10.00
N ALA A 226 -1.33 15.65 -10.62
CA ALA A 226 -1.41 15.80 -12.07
C ALA A 226 -0.25 15.09 -12.78
N ALA A 227 0.97 15.15 -12.21
CA ALA A 227 2.15 14.47 -12.74
C ALA A 227 2.01 12.94 -12.77
N ARG A 228 1.30 12.32 -11.82
CA ARG A 228 1.01 10.87 -11.82
C ARG A 228 0.15 10.46 -13.01
N ALA A 229 -0.75 11.34 -13.40
CA ALA A 229 -1.73 11.11 -14.45
C ALA A 229 -1.32 11.70 -15.81
N ALA A 230 -0.10 12.22 -15.92
CA ALA A 230 0.41 12.88 -17.12
C ALA A 230 0.37 11.94 -18.35
N PRO A 231 0.20 12.49 -19.57
CA PRO A 231 0.18 11.70 -20.79
C PRO A 231 1.52 11.05 -21.13
N SER A 232 2.62 11.57 -20.58
CA SER A 232 3.98 11.05 -20.77
C SER A 232 4.84 11.29 -19.52
N GLY A 233 5.96 10.57 -19.42
CA GLY A 233 6.94 10.79 -18.36
C GLY A 233 7.52 12.21 -18.38
N GLU A 234 7.78 12.77 -19.58
CA GLU A 234 8.31 14.13 -19.75
C GLU A 234 7.33 15.20 -19.26
N ALA A 235 6.04 15.05 -19.56
CA ALA A 235 5.02 15.94 -19.05
C ALA A 235 4.91 15.84 -17.52
N GLY A 236 5.01 14.62 -16.96
CA GLY A 236 5.05 14.41 -15.51
C GLY A 236 6.32 14.98 -14.85
N ASP A 237 7.47 14.97 -15.53
CA ASP A 237 8.71 15.60 -15.07
C ASP A 237 8.59 17.13 -15.06
N ALA A 238 7.98 17.72 -16.09
CA ALA A 238 7.73 19.16 -16.14
C ALA A 238 6.80 19.61 -15.01
N MET A 239 5.71 18.88 -14.75
CA MET A 239 4.79 19.18 -13.64
C MET A 239 5.46 19.02 -12.27
N ALA A 240 6.30 18.00 -12.08
CA ALA A 240 7.04 17.82 -10.84
C ALA A 240 8.08 18.95 -10.62
N ALA A 241 8.77 19.38 -11.67
CA ALA A 241 9.68 20.52 -11.60
C ALA A 241 8.95 21.83 -11.27
N GLU A 242 7.76 22.04 -11.84
CA GLU A 242 6.90 23.18 -11.48
C GLU A 242 6.45 23.10 -10.02
N ALA A 243 6.08 21.90 -9.53
CA ALA A 243 5.74 21.69 -8.13
C ALA A 243 6.91 22.04 -7.18
N GLN A 244 8.14 21.66 -7.54
CA GLN A 244 9.34 21.97 -6.76
C GLN A 244 9.63 23.48 -6.72
N ALA A 245 9.36 24.19 -7.82
CA ALA A 245 9.54 25.63 -7.88
C ALA A 245 8.46 26.38 -7.08
N LEU A 246 7.22 25.86 -7.10
CA LEU A 246 6.09 26.45 -6.40
C LEU A 246 6.16 26.21 -4.88
N ASP A 247 6.54 25.01 -4.46
CA ASP A 247 6.71 24.63 -3.06
C ASP A 247 7.98 23.75 -2.89
N PRO A 248 9.14 24.37 -2.59
CA PRO A 248 10.38 23.65 -2.37
C PRO A 248 10.38 22.77 -1.11
N GLU A 249 9.47 23.00 -0.17
CA GLU A 249 9.35 22.27 1.10
C GLU A 249 8.44 21.04 0.98
N LEU A 250 7.62 20.97 -0.08
CA LEU A 250 6.77 19.81 -0.37
C LEU A 250 7.61 18.57 -0.71
N PRO A 251 7.63 17.51 0.12
CA PRO A 251 8.47 16.34 -0.10
C PRO A 251 8.14 15.66 -1.43
N PHE A 252 6.84 15.52 -1.73
CA PHE A 252 6.33 14.80 -2.89
C PHE A 252 6.68 15.46 -4.23
N ALA A 253 7.08 16.72 -4.23
CA ALA A 253 7.60 17.38 -5.42
C ALA A 253 8.99 16.84 -5.80
N TRP A 254 9.79 16.41 -4.81
CA TRP A 254 11.13 15.85 -5.01
C TRP A 254 11.11 14.38 -5.38
N TRP A 255 10.28 13.59 -4.69
CA TRP A 255 10.12 12.17 -4.97
C TRP A 255 8.71 11.69 -4.67
N ASP A 256 8.18 10.89 -5.59
CA ASP A 256 6.86 10.28 -5.48
C ASP A 256 6.90 8.87 -6.07
N ILE A 257 6.59 7.87 -5.25
CA ILE A 257 6.59 6.46 -5.66
C ILE A 257 5.48 6.13 -6.65
N MET A 258 4.37 6.88 -6.62
CA MET A 258 3.22 6.62 -7.48
C MET A 258 3.40 7.21 -8.89
N ARG A 259 4.48 7.96 -9.12
CA ARG A 259 4.74 8.59 -10.41
C ARG A 259 5.36 7.58 -11.39
N PRO A 260 4.74 7.34 -12.56
CA PRO A 260 5.31 6.45 -13.56
C PRO A 260 6.66 6.98 -14.05
N LYS A 261 7.72 6.18 -13.88
CA LYS A 261 9.03 6.47 -14.47
C LYS A 261 9.32 5.46 -15.59
N PRO A 262 9.74 5.90 -16.78
CA PRO A 262 10.12 4.97 -17.83
C PRO A 262 11.31 4.10 -17.38
N MET A 263 11.14 2.79 -17.50
CA MET A 263 12.23 1.83 -17.29
C MET A 263 13.21 1.99 -18.44
N ARG A 264 14.40 2.53 -18.17
CA ARG A 264 15.49 2.55 -19.16
C ARG A 264 16.35 1.33 -18.90
N VAL A 265 16.50 0.47 -19.91
CA VAL A 265 17.44 -0.64 -19.88
C VAL A 265 18.81 -0.08 -20.27
N PRO A 266 19.80 -0.03 -19.35
CA PRO A 266 21.12 0.49 -19.69
C PRO A 266 21.91 -0.51 -20.51
N ASP A 267 22.75 0.00 -21.41
CA ASP A 267 23.83 -0.80 -22.00
C ASP A 267 24.83 -1.21 -20.91
N MET A 268 25.09 -2.51 -20.75
CA MET A 268 25.98 -3.06 -19.71
C MET A 268 27.48 -2.89 -20.01
N ASN A 269 27.87 -1.99 -20.91
CA ASN A 269 29.28 -1.63 -21.12
C ASN A 269 29.76 -0.62 -20.07
N GLN A 270 31.08 -0.37 -19.97
CA GLN A 270 31.63 0.54 -18.94
C GLN A 270 30.99 1.94 -18.98
N ARG A 271 30.72 2.47 -20.18
CA ARG A 271 30.12 3.79 -20.36
C ARG A 271 28.66 3.82 -19.91
N GLY A 272 27.89 2.79 -20.25
CA GLY A 272 26.50 2.66 -19.82
C GLY A 272 26.37 2.37 -18.33
N ALA A 273 27.32 1.63 -17.74
CA ALA A 273 27.42 1.45 -16.30
C ALA A 273 27.70 2.77 -15.57
N ALA A 274 28.62 3.60 -16.09
CA ALA A 274 28.89 4.93 -15.54
C ALA A 274 27.65 5.84 -15.61
N ALA A 275 26.96 5.86 -16.75
CA ALA A 275 25.73 6.63 -16.90
C ALA A 275 24.61 6.16 -15.95
N GLN A 276 24.47 4.85 -15.75
CA GLN A 276 23.49 4.29 -14.83
C GLN A 276 23.84 4.58 -13.36
N ARG A 277 25.13 4.54 -13.00
CA ARG A 277 25.62 4.97 -11.68
C ARG A 277 25.24 6.42 -11.41
N ASP A 278 25.58 7.33 -12.33
CA ASP A 278 25.32 8.77 -12.16
C ASP A 278 23.82 9.07 -12.06
N ARG A 279 22.99 8.32 -12.81
CA ARG A 279 21.54 8.36 -12.67
C ARG A 279 21.08 7.93 -11.27
N PHE A 280 21.58 6.83 -10.73
CA PHE A 280 21.20 6.41 -9.37
C PHE A 280 21.67 7.40 -8.31
N ILE A 281 22.83 8.03 -8.49
CA ILE A 281 23.29 9.11 -7.59
C ILE A 281 22.28 10.26 -7.60
N ALA A 282 21.86 10.72 -8.79
CA ALA A 282 20.88 11.79 -8.92
C ALA A 282 19.51 11.41 -8.34
N GLU A 283 18.99 10.22 -8.64
CA GLU A 283 17.70 9.75 -8.12
C GLU A 283 17.73 9.56 -6.59
N ARG A 284 18.84 9.05 -6.04
CA ARG A 284 19.01 8.90 -4.60
C ARG A 284 19.00 10.24 -3.88
N ALA A 285 19.63 11.28 -4.44
CA ALA A 285 19.62 12.61 -3.85
C ALA A 285 18.20 13.19 -3.72
N LEU A 286 17.33 12.92 -4.70
CA LEU A 286 15.91 13.31 -4.65
C LEU A 286 15.17 12.58 -3.52
N ILE A 287 15.42 11.28 -3.35
CA ILE A 287 14.82 10.47 -2.27
C ILE A 287 15.30 10.94 -0.90
N GLU A 288 16.59 11.22 -0.75
CA GLU A 288 17.14 11.73 0.52
C GLU A 288 16.55 13.09 0.87
N LYS A 289 16.34 13.96 -0.13
CA LYS A 289 15.65 15.24 0.08
C LYS A 289 14.19 15.05 0.48
N PHE A 290 13.46 14.12 -0.17
CA PHE A 290 12.12 13.75 0.27
C PHE A 290 12.10 13.30 1.73
N ARG A 291 13.02 12.42 2.14
CA ARG A 291 13.06 11.91 3.52
C ARG A 291 13.29 13.03 4.54
N ALA A 292 14.21 13.94 4.23
CA ALA A 292 14.51 15.08 5.10
C ALA A 292 13.29 15.99 5.28
N LEU A 293 12.58 16.32 4.19
CA LEU A 293 11.40 17.18 4.23
C LEU A 293 10.19 16.47 4.86
N TYR A 294 9.95 15.21 4.48
CA TYR A 294 8.80 14.45 4.98
C TYR A 294 8.92 14.19 6.48
N GLY A 295 10.12 13.87 6.97
CA GLY A 295 10.40 13.65 8.39
C GLY A 295 10.46 14.93 9.24
N ALA A 296 10.46 16.13 8.63
CA ALA A 296 10.44 17.39 9.36
C ALA A 296 9.08 17.72 9.98
N HIS A 297 8.00 17.07 9.50
CA HIS A 297 6.64 17.34 9.93
C HIS A 297 5.86 16.03 10.21
N PRO A 298 4.87 16.06 11.13
CA PRO A 298 3.98 14.92 11.34
C PRO A 298 3.11 14.67 10.09
N ALA A 299 2.62 13.44 9.91
CA ALA A 299 1.85 13.04 8.73
C ALA A 299 0.59 13.90 8.50
N GLN A 300 -0.08 14.36 9.56
CA GLN A 300 -1.22 15.28 9.52
C GLN A 300 -0.89 16.59 8.80
N HIS A 301 0.39 16.97 8.69
CA HIS A 301 0.79 18.14 7.91
C HIS A 301 0.51 17.94 6.42
N TRP A 302 0.70 16.72 5.90
CA TRP A 302 0.57 16.39 4.48
C TRP A 302 -0.79 15.79 4.11
N TYR A 303 -1.56 15.29 5.08
CA TYR A 303 -2.80 14.55 4.88
C TYR A 303 -3.92 15.01 5.82
N PHE A 304 -5.17 14.93 5.37
CA PHE A 304 -6.34 14.93 6.24
C PHE A 304 -6.54 13.57 6.92
N LEU A 305 -6.26 12.47 6.21
CA LEU A 305 -6.39 11.10 6.72
C LEU A 305 -5.04 10.36 6.71
N PRO A 306 -4.08 10.74 7.58
CA PRO A 306 -2.74 10.14 7.59
C PRO A 306 -2.74 8.64 7.89
N GLN A 307 -3.78 8.10 8.54
CA GLN A 307 -3.91 6.67 8.81
C GLN A 307 -4.06 5.82 7.53
N TYR A 308 -4.50 6.43 6.42
CA TYR A 308 -4.55 5.78 5.11
C TYR A 308 -3.32 6.10 4.24
N ALA A 309 -2.41 6.95 4.72
CA ALA A 309 -1.12 7.15 4.08
C ALA A 309 -0.23 5.94 4.40
N GLY A 310 0.33 5.30 3.37
CA GLY A 310 1.33 4.26 3.56
C GLY A 310 2.59 4.79 4.26
N ASP A 311 3.43 3.90 4.78
CA ASP A 311 4.70 4.26 5.43
C ASP A 311 5.75 4.75 4.39
N MET A 312 5.60 6.01 3.99
CA MET A 312 6.44 6.62 2.96
C MET A 312 7.90 6.80 3.41
N GLU A 313 8.16 6.94 4.72
CA GLU A 313 9.53 7.05 5.24
C GLU A 313 10.28 5.74 5.05
N SER A 314 9.69 4.62 5.47
CA SER A 314 10.32 3.31 5.33
C SER A 314 10.52 2.94 3.86
N ILE A 315 9.54 3.22 3.01
CA ILE A 315 9.66 2.99 1.55
C ILE A 315 10.81 3.82 0.97
N ALA A 316 10.87 5.12 1.28
CA ALA A 316 11.93 5.99 0.80
C ALA A 316 13.30 5.57 1.31
N ARG A 317 13.41 5.15 2.58
CA ARG A 317 14.64 4.61 3.17
C ARG A 317 15.11 3.36 2.42
N GLN A 318 14.23 2.37 2.26
CA GLN A 318 14.54 1.14 1.54
C GLN A 318 15.00 1.41 0.11
N GLN A 319 14.32 2.34 -0.58
CA GLN A 319 14.67 2.69 -1.96
C GLN A 319 16.03 3.41 -2.04
N SER A 320 16.32 4.31 -1.10
CA SER A 320 17.63 4.98 -0.98
C SER A 320 18.78 3.99 -0.72
N GLU A 321 18.58 3.04 0.20
CA GLU A 321 19.56 1.99 0.53
C GLU A 321 19.80 1.04 -0.66
N SER A 322 18.73 0.63 -1.34
CA SER A 322 18.81 -0.17 -2.57
C SER A 322 19.61 0.55 -3.66
N MET A 323 19.38 1.87 -3.83
CA MET A 323 20.16 2.68 -4.77
C MET A 323 21.63 2.78 -4.36
N ALA A 324 21.96 2.92 -3.07
CA ALA A 324 23.34 2.93 -2.61
C ALA A 324 24.10 1.64 -2.99
N ASN A 325 23.46 0.47 -2.84
CA ASN A 325 24.04 -0.82 -3.24
C ASN A 325 24.22 -0.93 -4.76
N ASN A 326 23.25 -0.43 -5.53
CA ASN A 326 23.34 -0.41 -6.99
C ASN A 326 24.46 0.54 -7.46
N ILE A 327 24.60 1.72 -6.86
CA ILE A 327 25.68 2.68 -7.16
C ILE A 327 27.04 2.01 -7.00
N ALA A 328 27.28 1.32 -5.87
CA ALA A 328 28.53 0.61 -5.64
C ALA A 328 28.78 -0.47 -6.71
N SER A 329 27.76 -1.24 -7.06
CA SER A 329 27.85 -2.29 -8.10
C SER A 329 28.19 -1.71 -9.49
N TYR A 330 27.51 -0.64 -9.89
CA TYR A 330 27.76 0.00 -11.19
C TYR A 330 29.10 0.74 -11.23
N ASP A 331 29.57 1.27 -10.11
CA ASP A 331 30.91 1.86 -10.01
C ASP A 331 32.03 0.82 -10.19
N ASP A 332 31.86 -0.38 -9.64
CA ASP A 332 32.78 -1.50 -9.85
C ASP A 332 32.84 -1.97 -11.32
N ILE A 333 31.72 -1.92 -12.04
CA ILE A 333 31.65 -2.22 -13.48
C ILE A 333 32.31 -1.09 -14.29
N ALA A 334 31.92 0.16 -14.01
CA ALA A 334 32.40 1.34 -14.72
C ALA A 334 33.92 1.52 -14.59
N SER A 335 34.47 1.27 -13.40
CA SER A 335 35.92 1.34 -13.12
C SER A 335 36.74 0.19 -13.70
N GLY A 336 36.09 -0.86 -14.24
CA GLY A 336 36.77 -2.07 -14.71
C GLY A 336 37.30 -2.99 -13.60
N ARG A 337 37.11 -2.63 -12.32
CA ARG A 337 37.51 -3.45 -11.17
C ARG A 337 36.85 -4.82 -11.18
N LEU A 338 35.58 -4.90 -11.58
CA LEU A 338 34.90 -6.20 -11.74
C LEU A 338 35.60 -7.08 -12.78
N ALA A 339 35.95 -6.52 -13.93
CA ALA A 339 36.63 -7.27 -15.00
C ALA A 339 38.06 -7.68 -14.60
N GLN A 340 38.70 -6.95 -13.69
CA GLN A 340 39.99 -7.34 -13.11
C GLN A 340 39.82 -8.51 -12.12
N ARG A 341 38.88 -8.42 -11.17
CA ARG A 341 38.59 -9.51 -10.21
C ARG A 341 38.23 -10.83 -10.90
N VAL A 342 37.38 -10.78 -11.93
CA VAL A 342 36.98 -11.97 -12.70
C VAL A 342 38.18 -12.59 -13.42
N ARG A 343 39.10 -11.77 -13.96
CA ARG A 343 40.33 -12.27 -14.60
C ARG A 343 41.28 -12.92 -13.58
N GLU A 344 41.45 -12.31 -12.42
CA GLU A 344 42.29 -12.84 -11.33
C GLU A 344 41.73 -14.16 -10.78
N GLU A 345 40.42 -14.27 -10.54
CA GLU A 345 39.77 -15.51 -10.11
C GLU A 345 39.91 -16.64 -11.13
N TYR A 346 39.76 -16.32 -12.42
CA TYR A 346 39.92 -17.31 -13.50
C TYR A 346 41.36 -17.82 -13.59
N GLN A 347 42.35 -16.94 -13.39
CA GLN A 347 43.76 -17.34 -13.34
C GLN A 347 44.09 -18.18 -12.10
N GLN A 348 43.43 -17.94 -10.97
CA GLN A 348 43.63 -18.73 -9.76
C GLN A 348 42.97 -20.12 -9.84
N LYS A 349 41.82 -20.26 -10.51
CA LYS A 349 41.14 -21.57 -10.68
C LYS A 349 41.81 -22.48 -11.70
N ASN A 350 42.62 -21.92 -12.61
CA ASN A 350 43.31 -22.65 -13.68
C ASN A 350 44.83 -22.79 -13.43
N ARG A 351 45.27 -22.48 -12.21
CA ARG A 351 46.57 -22.89 -11.65
C ARG A 351 46.32 -24.05 -10.72
#